data_AF-A0A329MVI5-F1
#
_entry.id   AF-A0A329MVI5-F1
#
_cell.length_a   1.000
_cell.length_b   1.000
_cell.length_c   1.000
_cell.angle_alpha   90.00
_cell.angle_beta   90.00
_cell.angle_gamma   90.00
#
_symmetry.space_group_name_H-M   'P 1'
#
loop_
_entity.id
_entity.type
_entity.pdbx_description
1 polymer ?
#
loop_
_entity_poly.entity_id
_entity_poly.type
_entity_poly.pdbx_seq_one_letter_code
_entity_poly.pdbx_strand_id
1 'polypeptide(L)'
;MKSEITISELAKLMNVSVHQIRYFEEKGVLHPSYTDNNQYRMYGIDQVYRLAQILLLRRLGVPVQSIKECMTTYTSEQYRQLLHHSLREVDEELQRLKELQQFIQKVLDEQQRFSSQTDQYRIKRREPAYFARWLEMDISTKLNAKMLAEQTMRVPNLFETDIHSVFDGSSIITLYLETQAPGDFSLPEGDYLSLQTLVHEDDELEGKIEQFYGYAAAQSIVIAGPLILIEKSYLSLFSPNKLHYELQALIEPVVHSERGDRNDGNADNN
;
A
#
# COMPACT_ATOMS: atom_id res chain seq x y z
N MET A 1 47.38 24.14 -26.45
CA MET A 1 45.98 24.55 -26.16
C MET A 1 45.80 24.47 -24.66
N LYS A 2 45.10 25.42 -24.01
CA LYS A 2 44.80 25.29 -22.58
C LYS A 2 43.93 24.04 -22.39
N SER A 3 44.39 23.09 -21.59
CA SER A 3 43.75 21.79 -21.35
C SER A 3 42.73 21.85 -20.21
N GLU A 4 42.72 22.94 -19.46
CA GLU A 4 41.93 23.13 -18.25
C GLU A 4 40.73 24.03 -18.50
N ILE A 5 39.66 23.74 -17.80
CA ILE A 5 38.37 24.42 -17.90
C ILE A 5 38.03 25.14 -16.60
N THR A 6 37.22 26.17 -16.69
CA THR A 6 36.69 26.91 -15.54
C THR A 6 35.66 26.08 -14.77
N ILE A 7 35.34 26.49 -13.54
CA ILE A 7 34.29 25.84 -12.73
C ILE A 7 32.93 25.81 -13.45
N SER A 8 32.60 26.85 -14.22
CA SER A 8 31.33 26.95 -14.97
C SER A 8 31.29 25.95 -16.12
N GLU A 9 32.40 25.77 -16.82
CA GLU A 9 32.54 24.77 -17.87
C GLU A 9 32.53 23.35 -17.30
N LEU A 10 33.19 23.11 -16.16
CA LEU A 10 33.14 21.82 -15.47
C LEU A 10 31.72 21.48 -14.99
N ALA A 11 31.01 22.45 -14.42
CA ALA A 11 29.62 22.32 -14.01
C ALA A 11 28.72 21.93 -15.20
N LYS A 12 28.88 22.63 -16.33
CA LYS A 12 28.16 22.33 -17.57
C LYS A 12 28.50 20.95 -18.12
N LEU A 13 29.78 20.56 -18.13
CA LEU A 13 30.26 19.27 -18.60
C LEU A 13 29.68 18.11 -17.78
N MET A 14 29.68 18.25 -16.45
CA MET A 14 29.26 17.20 -15.52
C MET A 14 27.76 17.24 -15.19
N ASN A 15 27.02 18.17 -15.79
CA ASN A 15 25.59 18.42 -15.54
C ASN A 15 25.27 18.62 -14.05
N VAL A 16 26.06 19.46 -13.38
CA VAL A 16 25.91 19.81 -11.97
C VAL A 16 25.94 21.31 -11.78
N SER A 17 25.49 21.80 -10.63
CA SER A 17 25.60 23.22 -10.33
C SER A 17 27.03 23.60 -9.92
N VAL A 18 27.44 24.84 -10.21
CA VAL A 18 28.68 25.41 -9.69
C VAL A 18 28.71 25.36 -8.16
N HIS A 19 27.56 25.54 -7.52
CA HIS A 19 27.42 25.44 -6.06
C HIS A 19 27.78 24.03 -5.56
N GLN A 20 27.35 22.97 -6.27
CA GLN A 20 27.68 21.59 -5.90
C GLN A 20 29.19 21.31 -6.01
N ILE A 21 29.87 21.86 -7.03
CA ILE A 21 31.33 21.76 -7.15
C ILE A 21 32.02 22.49 -5.99
N ARG A 22 31.61 23.72 -5.68
CA ARG A 22 32.16 24.49 -4.54
C ARG A 22 31.95 23.76 -3.22
N TYR A 23 30.79 23.15 -3.03
CA TYR A 23 30.53 22.32 -1.85
C TYR A 23 31.51 21.14 -1.73
N PHE A 24 31.86 20.48 -2.83
CA PHE A 24 32.88 19.43 -2.83
C PHE A 24 34.30 19.96 -2.55
N GLU A 25 34.60 21.18 -3.01
CA GLU A 25 35.84 21.87 -2.62
C GLU A 25 35.88 22.19 -1.13
N GLU A 26 34.80 22.74 -0.57
CA GLU A 26 34.66 23.06 0.85
C GLU A 26 34.77 21.82 1.73
N LYS A 27 34.28 20.67 1.27
CA LYS A 27 34.43 19.37 1.95
C LYS A 27 35.78 18.70 1.70
N GLY A 28 36.65 19.31 0.89
CA GLY A 28 38.02 18.84 0.65
C GLY A 28 38.10 17.50 -0.08
N VAL A 29 37.06 17.16 -0.86
CA VAL A 29 37.03 15.92 -1.68
C VAL A 29 37.42 16.19 -3.13
N LEU A 30 37.29 17.45 -3.57
CA LEU A 30 37.72 17.97 -4.87
C LEU A 30 38.56 19.22 -4.65
N HIS A 31 39.58 19.43 -5.48
CA HIS A 31 40.38 20.65 -5.48
C HIS A 31 40.62 21.07 -6.94
N PRO A 32 40.76 22.37 -7.23
CA PRO A 32 41.12 22.79 -8.57
C PRO A 32 42.53 22.31 -8.90
N SER A 33 42.83 22.14 -10.18
CA SER A 33 44.19 21.83 -10.62
C SER A 33 45.15 22.95 -10.25
N TYR A 34 44.72 24.19 -10.45
CA TYR A 34 45.41 25.40 -10.03
C TYR A 34 44.46 26.59 -10.03
N THR A 35 44.90 27.71 -9.46
CA THR A 35 44.24 29.03 -9.60
C THR A 35 45.09 29.88 -10.52
N ASP A 36 44.49 30.43 -11.58
CA ASP A 36 45.21 31.25 -12.57
C ASP A 36 45.52 32.66 -12.04
N ASN A 37 46.27 33.44 -12.83
CA ASN A 37 46.67 34.80 -12.46
C ASN A 37 45.48 35.76 -12.26
N ASN A 38 44.32 35.43 -12.83
CA ASN A 38 43.08 36.19 -12.70
C ASN A 38 42.19 35.67 -11.55
N GLN A 39 42.75 34.83 -10.66
CA GLN A 39 42.04 34.21 -9.54
C GLN A 39 40.91 33.24 -9.97
N TYR A 40 40.91 32.77 -11.23
CA TYR A 40 39.99 31.73 -11.67
C TYR A 40 40.52 30.35 -11.31
N ARG A 41 39.64 29.52 -10.72
CA ARG A 41 39.91 28.11 -10.46
C ARG A 41 39.83 27.32 -11.77
N MET A 42 40.90 26.60 -12.08
CA MET A 42 41.06 25.82 -13.30
C MET A 42 41.06 24.33 -12.98
N TYR A 43 40.39 23.54 -13.80
CA TYR A 43 40.17 22.11 -13.60
C TYR A 43 40.63 21.34 -14.83
N GLY A 44 41.53 20.38 -14.61
CA GLY A 44 42.02 19.48 -15.66
C GLY A 44 41.24 18.17 -15.68
N ILE A 45 41.72 17.25 -16.51
CA ILE A 45 41.10 15.92 -16.69
C ILE A 45 41.05 15.11 -15.38
N ASP A 46 42.05 15.23 -14.51
CA ASP A 46 42.06 14.52 -13.22
C ASP A 46 40.94 15.00 -12.30
N GLN A 47 40.63 16.30 -12.31
CA GLN A 47 39.50 16.84 -11.55
C GLN A 47 38.16 16.40 -12.13
N VAL A 48 38.08 16.22 -13.46
CA VAL A 48 36.89 15.65 -14.12
C VAL A 48 36.67 14.20 -13.63
N TYR A 49 37.71 13.35 -13.66
CA TYR A 49 37.61 11.99 -13.14
C TYR A 49 37.29 11.94 -11.65
N ARG A 50 37.93 12.81 -10.85
CA ARG A 50 37.67 12.94 -9.42
C ARG A 50 36.20 13.30 -9.16
N LEU A 51 35.67 14.30 -9.87
CA LEU A 51 34.28 14.72 -9.75
C LEU A 51 33.32 13.60 -10.19
N ALA A 52 33.62 12.87 -11.27
CA ALA A 52 32.84 11.72 -11.69
C ALA A 52 32.76 10.63 -10.61
N GLN A 53 33.89 10.33 -9.96
CA GLN A 53 33.95 9.34 -8.88
C GLN A 53 33.19 9.83 -7.63
N ILE A 54 33.31 11.11 -7.24
CA ILE A 54 32.52 11.70 -6.15
C ILE A 54 31.02 11.56 -6.44
N LEU A 55 30.58 11.92 -7.65
CA LEU A 55 29.17 11.85 -8.04
C LEU A 55 28.65 10.40 -8.06
N LEU A 56 29.47 9.44 -8.48
CA LEU A 56 29.13 8.02 -8.41
C LEU A 56 28.94 7.57 -6.95
N LEU A 57 29.90 7.84 -6.07
CA LEU A 57 29.81 7.46 -4.65
C LEU A 57 28.60 8.10 -3.97
N ARG A 58 28.26 9.35 -4.32
CA ARG A 58 27.03 10.01 -3.85
C ARG A 58 25.77 9.27 -4.29
N ARG A 59 25.72 8.81 -5.54
CA ARG A 59 24.58 8.02 -6.04
C ARG A 59 24.48 6.64 -5.38
N LEU A 60 25.60 6.09 -4.90
CA LEU A 60 25.67 4.85 -4.12
C LEU A 60 25.39 5.07 -2.62
N GLY A 61 24.83 6.21 -2.23
CA GLY A 61 24.44 6.48 -0.84
C GLY A 61 25.57 6.97 0.07
N VAL A 62 26.81 7.08 -0.42
CA VAL A 62 27.95 7.46 0.44
C VAL A 62 27.81 8.92 0.90
N PRO A 63 27.85 9.20 2.22
CA PRO A 63 27.89 10.56 2.74
C PRO A 63 29.13 11.29 2.26
N VAL A 64 29.00 12.58 1.93
CA VAL A 64 30.10 13.39 1.36
C VAL A 64 31.34 13.38 2.26
N GLN A 65 31.12 13.37 3.58
CA GLN A 65 32.18 13.35 4.59
C GLN A 65 33.03 12.08 4.52
N SER A 66 32.45 10.95 4.10
CA SER A 66 33.13 9.65 3.98
C SER A 66 33.77 9.42 2.61
N ILE A 67 33.43 10.24 1.61
CA ILE A 67 33.93 10.08 0.24
C ILE A 67 35.46 10.20 0.18
N LYS A 68 36.05 11.11 0.96
CA LYS A 68 37.51 11.27 1.00
C LYS A 68 38.19 9.96 1.38
N GLU A 69 37.76 9.36 2.50
CA GLU A 69 38.27 8.10 3.01
C GLU A 69 38.05 6.96 2.01
N CYS A 70 36.84 6.87 1.45
CA CYS A 70 36.50 5.87 0.43
C CYS A 70 37.50 5.91 -0.74
N MET A 71 37.73 7.10 -1.30
CA MET A 71 38.60 7.27 -2.47
C MET A 71 40.10 7.04 -2.18
N THR A 72 40.54 7.14 -0.93
CA THR A 72 41.98 7.06 -0.59
C THR A 72 42.38 5.79 0.14
N THR A 73 41.48 5.15 0.87
CA THR A 73 41.81 4.05 1.79
C THR A 73 41.12 2.73 1.46
N TYR A 74 40.03 2.74 0.69
CA TYR A 74 39.30 1.50 0.45
C TYR A 74 40.11 0.54 -0.43
N THR A 75 40.19 -0.69 0.05
CA THR A 75 40.64 -1.85 -0.72
C THR A 75 39.60 -2.25 -1.77
N SER A 76 40.00 -3.03 -2.77
CA SER A 76 39.07 -3.57 -3.77
C SER A 76 37.91 -4.35 -3.14
N GLU A 77 38.16 -5.03 -2.02
CA GLU A 77 37.13 -5.77 -1.29
C GLU A 77 36.12 -4.83 -0.60
N GLN A 78 36.57 -3.73 0.00
CA GLN A 78 35.67 -2.72 0.59
C GLN A 78 34.81 -2.05 -0.48
N TYR A 79 35.36 -1.77 -1.67
CA TYR A 79 34.56 -1.30 -2.80
C TYR A 79 33.51 -2.31 -3.25
N ARG A 80 33.88 -3.60 -3.32
CA ARG A 80 32.94 -4.68 -3.67
C ARG A 80 31.80 -4.76 -2.66
N GLN A 81 32.10 -4.67 -1.36
CA GLN A 81 31.09 -4.67 -0.29
C GLN A 81 30.15 -3.47 -0.37
N LEU A 82 30.69 -2.27 -0.62
CA LEU A 82 29.90 -1.06 -0.86
C LEU A 82 28.93 -1.26 -2.03
N LEU A 83 29.41 -1.77 -3.17
CA LEU A 83 28.57 -2.02 -4.34
C LEU A 83 27.48 -3.06 -4.06
N HIS A 84 27.79 -4.15 -3.36
CA HIS A 84 26.77 -5.13 -2.96
C HIS A 84 25.75 -4.56 -1.97
N HIS A 85 26.15 -3.66 -1.08
CA HIS A 85 25.22 -2.99 -0.19
C HIS A 85 24.29 -2.07 -0.98
N SER A 86 24.82 -1.20 -1.84
CA SER A 86 24.00 -0.33 -2.68
C SER A 86 23.07 -1.12 -3.61
N LEU A 87 23.51 -2.27 -4.13
CA LEU A 87 22.65 -3.13 -4.95
C LEU A 87 21.46 -3.66 -4.14
N ARG A 88 21.68 -4.08 -2.90
CA ARG A 88 20.59 -4.52 -2.01
C ARG A 88 19.61 -3.39 -1.71
N GLU A 89 20.09 -2.18 -1.44
CA GLU A 89 19.22 -1.02 -1.23
C GLU A 89 18.36 -0.71 -2.47
N VAL A 90 18.94 -0.83 -3.66
CA VAL A 90 18.19 -0.67 -4.93
C VAL A 90 17.14 -1.76 -5.10
N ASP A 91 17.46 -3.02 -4.79
CA ASP A 91 16.51 -4.13 -4.87
C ASP A 91 15.36 -3.96 -3.87
N GLU A 92 15.64 -3.49 -2.65
CA GLU A 92 14.64 -3.15 -1.63
C GLU A 92 13.70 -2.03 -2.11
N GLU A 93 14.25 -0.96 -2.70
CA GLU A 93 13.44 0.14 -3.25
C GLU A 93 12.60 -0.31 -4.45
N LEU A 94 13.16 -1.15 -5.34
CA LEU A 94 12.40 -1.74 -6.44
C LEU A 94 11.23 -2.60 -5.93
N GLN A 95 11.44 -3.36 -4.86
CA GLN A 95 10.38 -4.15 -4.25
C GLN A 95 9.29 -3.26 -3.65
N ARG A 96 9.66 -2.22 -2.90
CA ARG A 96 8.73 -1.22 -2.36
C ARG A 96 7.92 -0.53 -3.46
N LEU A 97 8.57 -0.15 -4.56
CA LEU A 97 7.90 0.47 -5.71
C LEU A 97 6.92 -0.48 -6.40
N LYS A 98 7.24 -1.77 -6.50
CA LYS A 98 6.33 -2.80 -7.02
C LYS A 98 5.11 -2.98 -6.11
N GLU A 99 5.30 -3.03 -4.81
CA GLU A 99 4.20 -3.13 -3.84
C GLU A 99 3.27 -1.91 -3.93
N LEU A 100 3.84 -0.71 -4.01
CA LEU A 100 3.07 0.53 -4.23
C LEU A 100 2.31 0.50 -5.56
N GLN A 101 2.95 0.04 -6.64
CA GLN A 101 2.28 -0.10 -7.95
C GLN A 101 1.08 -1.06 -7.87
N GLN A 102 1.25 -2.21 -7.22
CA GLN A 102 0.17 -3.18 -7.03
C GLN A 102 -0.97 -2.61 -6.20
N PHE A 103 -0.64 -1.88 -5.12
CA PHE A 103 -1.62 -1.18 -4.30
C PHE A 103 -2.41 -0.15 -5.11
N ILE A 104 -1.73 0.71 -5.89
CA ILE A 104 -2.38 1.70 -6.75
C ILE A 104 -3.32 1.03 -7.76
N GLN A 105 -2.87 -0.07 -8.40
CA GLN A 105 -3.72 -0.79 -9.34
C GLN A 105 -4.96 -1.39 -8.65
N LYS A 106 -4.81 -1.98 -7.46
CA LYS A 106 -5.93 -2.47 -6.65
C LYS A 106 -6.93 -1.36 -6.36
N VAL A 107 -6.46 -0.20 -5.89
CA VAL A 107 -7.31 0.95 -5.57
C VAL A 107 -8.09 1.44 -6.80
N LEU A 108 -7.44 1.55 -7.97
CA LEU A 108 -8.09 1.94 -9.22
C LEU A 108 -9.18 0.95 -9.64
N ASP A 109 -8.88 -0.36 -9.58
CA ASP A 109 -9.83 -1.41 -9.94
C ASP A 109 -11.05 -1.39 -9.02
N GLU A 110 -10.85 -1.20 -7.72
CA GLU A 110 -11.93 -1.12 -6.75
C GLU A 110 -12.77 0.15 -6.88
N GLN A 111 -12.14 1.30 -7.14
CA GLN A 111 -12.87 2.55 -7.40
C GLN A 111 -13.78 2.42 -8.65
N GLN A 112 -13.29 1.77 -9.70
CA GLN A 112 -14.08 1.50 -10.90
C GLN A 112 -15.25 0.53 -10.61
N ARG A 113 -15.00 -0.52 -9.83
CA ARG A 113 -16.07 -1.45 -9.41
C ARG A 113 -17.11 -0.76 -8.55
N PHE A 114 -16.69 0.02 -7.55
CA PHE A 114 -17.59 0.75 -6.67
C PHE A 114 -18.49 1.71 -7.47
N SER A 115 -17.92 2.52 -8.36
CA SER A 115 -18.70 3.48 -9.17
C SER A 115 -19.73 2.83 -10.10
N SER A 116 -19.53 1.57 -10.50
CA SER A 116 -20.49 0.82 -11.33
C SER A 116 -21.50 -0.01 -10.54
N GLN A 117 -21.22 -0.30 -9.26
CA GLN A 117 -21.94 -1.31 -8.45
C GLN A 117 -22.43 -0.79 -7.10
N THR A 118 -22.30 0.51 -6.83
CA THR A 118 -22.82 1.13 -5.60
C THR A 118 -24.32 0.81 -5.47
N ASP A 119 -24.75 0.46 -4.26
CA ASP A 119 -26.13 0.11 -3.91
C ASP A 119 -26.72 -1.08 -4.68
N GLN A 120 -25.87 -1.95 -5.24
CA GLN A 120 -26.28 -3.19 -5.89
C GLN A 120 -25.93 -4.41 -5.03
N TYR A 121 -26.93 -5.26 -4.81
CA TYR A 121 -26.77 -6.54 -4.13
C TYR A 121 -26.12 -7.58 -5.05
N ARG A 122 -25.12 -8.30 -4.54
CA ARG A 122 -24.39 -9.33 -5.29
C ARG A 122 -24.10 -10.53 -4.40
N ILE A 123 -24.02 -11.71 -5.00
CA ILE A 123 -23.48 -12.90 -4.33
C ILE A 123 -22.01 -13.05 -4.73
N LYS A 124 -21.11 -13.10 -3.75
CA LYS A 124 -19.66 -13.26 -3.93
C LYS A 124 -19.20 -14.52 -3.22
N ARG A 125 -18.53 -15.42 -3.93
CA ARG A 125 -17.84 -16.54 -3.29
C ARG A 125 -16.55 -16.04 -2.63
N ARG A 126 -16.29 -16.47 -1.41
CA ARG A 126 -15.08 -16.15 -0.65
C ARG A 126 -14.37 -17.42 -0.22
N GLU A 127 -13.04 -17.35 -0.27
CA GLU A 127 -12.16 -18.29 0.42
C GLU A 127 -12.17 -18.03 1.94
N PRO A 128 -11.73 -18.99 2.77
CA PRO A 128 -11.56 -18.77 4.20
C PRO A 128 -10.65 -17.56 4.46
N ALA A 129 -11.08 -16.68 5.36
CA ALA A 129 -10.32 -15.51 5.77
C ALA A 129 -10.14 -15.49 7.29
N TYR A 130 -8.97 -15.05 7.75
CA TYR A 130 -8.62 -14.98 9.17
C TYR A 130 -8.42 -13.53 9.58
N PHE A 131 -8.74 -13.24 10.84
CA PHE A 131 -8.78 -11.89 11.34
C PHE A 131 -8.16 -11.82 12.73
N ALA A 132 -7.29 -10.84 12.95
CA ALA A 132 -6.78 -10.50 14.26
C ALA A 132 -7.51 -9.29 14.81
N ARG A 133 -7.85 -9.35 16.10
CA ARG A 133 -8.46 -8.23 16.82
C ARG A 133 -7.46 -7.08 16.89
N TRP A 134 -7.91 -5.89 16.49
CA TRP A 134 -7.08 -4.69 16.50
C TRP A 134 -7.52 -3.69 17.57
N LEU A 135 -8.81 -3.41 17.71
CA LEU A 135 -9.33 -2.42 18.66
C LEU A 135 -10.75 -2.78 19.11
N GLU A 136 -11.05 -2.53 20.39
CA GLU A 136 -12.40 -2.64 20.94
C GLU A 136 -12.84 -1.28 21.48
N MET A 137 -14.10 -0.95 21.26
CA MET A 137 -14.68 0.31 21.71
C MET A 137 -16.19 0.20 21.88
N ASP A 138 -16.76 1.03 22.75
CA ASP A 138 -18.22 1.15 22.87
C ASP A 138 -18.80 1.77 21.59
N ILE A 139 -19.96 1.27 21.14
CA ILE A 139 -20.68 1.73 19.93
C ILE A 139 -20.99 3.24 19.97
N SER A 140 -21.18 3.81 21.16
CA SER A 140 -21.41 5.25 21.34
C SER A 140 -20.11 6.09 21.28
N THR A 141 -18.95 5.45 21.30
CA THR A 141 -17.65 6.13 21.26
C THR A 141 -17.24 6.40 19.82
N LYS A 142 -16.76 7.62 19.53
CA LYS A 142 -16.13 7.91 18.23
C LYS A 142 -14.66 7.52 18.24
N LEU A 143 -14.22 6.86 17.17
CA LEU A 143 -12.83 6.51 16.96
C LEU A 143 -11.97 7.78 16.96
N ASN A 144 -10.86 7.77 17.68
CA ASN A 144 -9.98 8.93 17.80
C ASN A 144 -8.50 8.55 17.82
N ALA A 145 -7.64 9.53 17.54
CA ALA A 145 -6.21 9.33 17.41
C ALA A 145 -5.54 8.75 18.66
N LYS A 146 -6.05 9.04 19.87
CA LYS A 146 -5.49 8.52 21.11
C LYS A 146 -5.70 7.01 21.21
N MET A 147 -6.91 6.54 20.90
CA MET A 147 -7.21 5.11 20.88
C MET A 147 -6.32 4.36 19.90
N LEU A 148 -6.06 4.95 18.72
CA LEU A 148 -5.15 4.37 17.73
C LEU A 148 -3.69 4.33 18.22
N ALA A 149 -3.23 5.39 18.88
CA ALA A 149 -1.85 5.50 19.38
C ALA A 149 -1.55 4.59 20.57
N GLU A 150 -2.57 4.22 21.35
CA GLU A 150 -2.45 3.34 22.52
C GLU A 150 -2.45 1.84 22.16
N GLN A 151 -2.70 1.48 20.88
CA GLN A 151 -2.69 0.09 20.45
C GLN A 151 -1.28 -0.53 20.48
N THR A 152 -1.21 -1.76 20.96
CA THR A 152 0.03 -2.55 21.01
C THR A 152 0.40 -3.10 19.62
N MET A 153 -0.61 -3.48 18.83
CA MET A 153 -0.44 -3.87 17.44
C MET A 153 -0.16 -2.64 16.58
N ARG A 154 1.03 -2.60 15.98
CA ARG A 154 1.38 -1.58 14.98
C ARG A 154 0.91 -2.01 13.60
N VAL A 155 0.09 -1.17 12.99
CA VAL A 155 -0.39 -1.35 11.62
C VAL A 155 0.47 -0.48 10.70
N PRO A 156 1.36 -1.05 9.89
CA PRO A 156 2.07 -0.27 8.88
C PRO A 156 1.05 0.28 7.87
N ASN A 157 1.26 1.51 7.40
CA ASN A 157 0.38 2.16 6.43
C ASN A 157 -1.09 2.13 6.87
N LEU A 158 -1.35 2.61 8.09
CA LEU A 158 -2.69 2.67 8.66
C LEU A 158 -3.69 3.32 7.67
N PHE A 159 -4.85 2.68 7.50
CA PHE A 159 -5.90 3.01 6.51
C PHE A 159 -5.60 2.63 5.04
N GLU A 160 -4.46 2.00 4.73
CA GLU A 160 -4.24 1.34 3.42
C GLU A 160 -4.74 -0.12 3.39
N THR A 161 -5.36 -0.58 4.49
CA THR A 161 -6.01 -1.89 4.62
C THR A 161 -7.46 -1.73 4.99
N ASP A 162 -8.28 -2.72 4.65
CA ASP A 162 -9.67 -2.80 5.07
C ASP A 162 -9.78 -3.02 6.59
N ILE A 163 -10.67 -2.27 7.22
CA ILE A 163 -11.04 -2.46 8.64
C ILE A 163 -12.36 -3.24 8.66
N HIS A 164 -12.37 -4.35 9.39
CA HIS A 164 -13.55 -5.21 9.49
C HIS A 164 -14.17 -5.08 10.87
N SER A 165 -15.49 -5.03 10.95
CA SER A 165 -16.22 -5.22 12.21
C SER A 165 -17.34 -6.23 12.01
N VAL A 166 -17.66 -6.95 13.10
CA VAL A 166 -18.76 -7.91 13.12
C VAL A 166 -19.93 -7.21 13.78
N PHE A 167 -21.05 -7.11 13.07
CA PHE A 167 -22.29 -6.59 13.60
C PHE A 167 -23.10 -7.74 14.20
N ASP A 168 -23.14 -7.78 15.53
CA ASP A 168 -23.83 -8.80 16.34
C ASP A 168 -24.88 -8.19 17.30
N GLY A 169 -25.15 -6.88 17.18
CA GLY A 169 -26.05 -6.14 18.07
C GLY A 169 -25.46 -5.82 19.45
N SER A 170 -24.16 -6.06 19.66
CA SER A 170 -23.45 -5.69 20.89
C SER A 170 -23.30 -4.17 21.03
N SER A 171 -23.18 -3.71 22.28
CA SER A 171 -22.76 -2.33 22.58
C SER A 171 -21.27 -2.11 22.40
N ILE A 172 -20.49 -3.16 22.08
CA ILE A 172 -19.05 -3.09 21.84
C ILE A 172 -18.79 -3.39 20.37
N ILE A 173 -18.17 -2.46 19.67
CA ILE A 173 -17.61 -2.66 18.34
C ILE A 173 -16.20 -3.22 18.50
N THR A 174 -15.95 -4.34 17.84
CA THR A 174 -14.61 -4.89 17.68
C THR A 174 -14.14 -4.68 16.24
N LEU A 175 -13.02 -3.98 16.09
CA LEU A 175 -12.33 -3.77 14.82
C LEU A 175 -11.27 -4.85 14.62
N TYR A 176 -11.27 -5.44 13.45
CA TYR A 176 -10.40 -6.52 13.04
C TYR A 176 -9.63 -6.16 11.77
N LEU A 177 -8.45 -6.75 11.63
CA LEU A 177 -7.62 -6.69 10.44
C LEU A 177 -7.41 -8.10 9.89
N GLU A 178 -7.48 -8.26 8.59
CA GLU A 178 -7.27 -9.55 7.93
C GLU A 178 -5.81 -10.02 8.06
N THR A 179 -5.60 -11.30 8.33
CA THR A 179 -4.30 -11.92 8.56
C THR A 179 -4.10 -13.18 7.74
N GLN A 180 -2.84 -13.49 7.41
CA GLN A 180 -2.46 -14.68 6.64
C GLN A 180 -2.54 -15.98 7.46
N ALA A 181 -2.47 -15.88 8.80
CA ALA A 181 -2.56 -17.00 9.71
C ALA A 181 -3.86 -16.92 10.54
N PRO A 182 -4.37 -18.06 11.06
CA PRO A 182 -5.52 -18.07 11.95
C PRO A 182 -5.36 -17.10 13.11
N GLY A 183 -6.35 -16.21 13.28
CA GLY A 183 -6.39 -15.19 14.32
C GLY A 183 -7.51 -15.42 15.33
N ASP A 184 -8.02 -14.33 15.90
CA ASP A 184 -9.12 -14.33 16.87
C ASP A 184 -10.49 -14.67 16.23
N PHE A 185 -10.65 -14.37 14.94
CA PHE A 185 -11.89 -14.56 14.21
C PHE A 185 -11.60 -15.13 12.80
N SER A 186 -12.55 -15.88 12.24
CA SER A 186 -12.43 -16.42 10.90
C SER A 186 -13.78 -16.43 10.18
N LEU A 187 -13.75 -16.13 8.89
CA LEU A 187 -14.88 -16.32 8.00
C LEU A 187 -14.70 -17.62 7.21
N PRO A 188 -15.72 -18.50 7.18
CA PRO A 188 -15.64 -19.73 6.41
C PRO A 188 -15.65 -19.46 4.90
N GLU A 189 -15.22 -20.46 4.12
CA GLU A 189 -15.49 -20.48 2.69
C GLU A 189 -17.00 -20.52 2.45
N GLY A 190 -17.47 -19.79 1.44
CA GLY A 190 -18.87 -19.85 1.03
C GLY A 190 -19.30 -18.69 0.16
N ASP A 191 -20.60 -18.67 -0.12
CA ASP A 191 -21.24 -17.57 -0.84
C ASP A 191 -21.71 -16.52 0.17
N TYR A 192 -21.41 -15.27 -0.12
CA TYR A 192 -21.76 -14.12 0.70
C TYR A 192 -22.66 -13.17 -0.09
N LEU A 193 -23.79 -12.78 0.51
CA LEU A 193 -24.53 -11.61 0.03
C LEU A 193 -23.69 -10.37 0.35
N SER A 194 -23.53 -9.49 -0.62
CA SER A 194 -22.66 -8.31 -0.56
C SER A 194 -23.38 -7.09 -1.07
N LEU A 195 -23.22 -5.97 -0.36
CA LEU A 195 -23.72 -4.64 -0.74
C LEU A 195 -22.61 -3.62 -0.50
N GLN A 196 -22.24 -2.86 -1.54
CA GLN A 196 -21.31 -1.74 -1.41
C GLN A 196 -22.09 -0.43 -1.34
N THR A 197 -21.78 0.41 -0.36
CA THR A 197 -22.48 1.68 -0.12
C THR A 197 -21.50 2.76 0.34
N LEU A 198 -21.88 4.01 0.11
CA LEU A 198 -21.17 5.18 0.59
C LEU A 198 -21.97 5.78 1.75
N VAL A 199 -21.31 6.03 2.88
CA VAL A 199 -21.96 6.45 4.14
C VAL A 199 -21.35 7.77 4.60
N HIS A 200 -22.18 8.73 4.98
CA HIS A 200 -21.77 10.01 5.54
C HIS A 200 -21.78 10.03 7.07
N GLU A 201 -22.81 9.45 7.66
CA GLU A 201 -23.10 9.49 9.09
C GLU A 201 -23.58 8.11 9.56
N ASP A 202 -23.42 7.83 10.85
CA ASP A 202 -23.68 6.50 11.42
C ASP A 202 -25.15 6.05 11.22
N ASP A 203 -26.11 6.97 11.31
CA ASP A 203 -27.54 6.72 11.05
C ASP A 203 -27.81 6.19 9.63
N GLU A 204 -27.02 6.62 8.63
CA GLU A 204 -27.15 6.11 7.26
C GLU A 204 -26.69 4.66 7.17
N LEU A 205 -25.66 4.27 7.92
CA LEU A 205 -25.17 2.89 7.97
C LEU A 205 -26.22 1.96 8.58
N GLU A 206 -26.84 2.37 9.69
CA GLU A 206 -27.94 1.59 10.31
C GLU A 206 -29.09 1.36 9.33
N GLY A 207 -29.52 2.40 8.62
CA GLY A 207 -30.55 2.26 7.58
C GLY A 207 -30.14 1.33 6.43
N LYS A 208 -28.86 1.30 6.05
CA LYS A 208 -28.34 0.35 5.04
C LYS A 208 -28.31 -1.08 5.55
N ILE A 209 -28.04 -1.30 6.83
CA ILE A 209 -28.10 -2.63 7.47
C ILE A 209 -29.54 -3.16 7.44
N GLU A 210 -30.53 -2.33 7.79
CA GLU A 210 -31.95 -2.72 7.72
C GLU A 210 -32.37 -3.08 6.30
N GLN A 211 -31.98 -2.26 5.32
CA GLN A 211 -32.24 -2.53 3.89
C GLN A 211 -31.60 -3.85 3.44
N PHE A 212 -30.38 -4.15 3.91
CA PHE A 212 -29.67 -5.37 3.58
C PHE A 212 -30.42 -6.63 4.00
N TYR A 213 -30.88 -6.68 5.26
CA TYR A 213 -31.69 -7.80 5.75
C TYR A 213 -33.07 -7.85 5.09
N GLY A 214 -33.70 -6.69 4.85
CA GLY A 214 -34.98 -6.61 4.14
C GLY A 214 -34.88 -7.16 2.71
N TYR A 215 -33.80 -6.86 2.00
CA TYR A 215 -33.54 -7.43 0.67
C TYR A 215 -33.35 -8.94 0.72
N ALA A 216 -32.53 -9.45 1.65
CA ALA A 216 -32.30 -10.89 1.80
C ALA A 216 -33.63 -11.63 2.04
N ALA A 217 -34.47 -11.13 2.95
CA ALA A 217 -35.80 -11.68 3.22
C ALA A 217 -36.71 -11.66 1.98
N ALA A 218 -36.75 -10.54 1.25
CA ALA A 218 -37.57 -10.40 0.04
C ALA A 218 -37.14 -11.35 -1.08
N GLN A 219 -35.84 -11.68 -1.17
CA GLN A 219 -35.30 -12.64 -2.14
C GLN A 219 -35.28 -14.09 -1.63
N SER A 220 -35.83 -14.36 -0.43
CA SER A 220 -35.75 -15.68 0.21
C SER A 220 -34.31 -16.20 0.38
N ILE A 221 -33.36 -15.29 0.56
CA ILE A 221 -31.96 -15.60 0.87
C ILE A 221 -31.84 -15.77 2.38
N VAL A 222 -31.41 -16.96 2.81
CA VAL A 222 -31.20 -17.26 4.23
C VAL A 222 -29.79 -16.86 4.63
N ILE A 223 -29.68 -15.96 5.60
CA ILE A 223 -28.40 -15.50 6.17
C ILE A 223 -27.94 -16.51 7.23
N ALA A 224 -26.76 -17.08 7.04
CA ALA A 224 -26.22 -18.20 7.83
C ALA A 224 -25.09 -17.79 8.80
N GLY A 225 -24.75 -16.49 8.87
CA GLY A 225 -23.66 -15.98 9.70
C GLY A 225 -23.88 -14.52 10.11
N PRO A 226 -22.95 -13.95 10.89
CA PRO A 226 -23.03 -12.55 11.30
C PRO A 226 -22.84 -11.62 10.09
N LEU A 227 -23.36 -10.40 10.21
CA LEU A 227 -23.07 -9.33 9.26
C LEU A 227 -21.67 -8.79 9.51
N ILE A 228 -20.89 -8.70 8.45
CA ILE A 228 -19.55 -8.14 8.43
C ILE A 228 -19.64 -6.77 7.77
N LEU A 229 -19.20 -5.75 8.48
CA LEU A 229 -19.04 -4.40 7.98
C LEU A 229 -17.57 -4.21 7.62
N ILE A 230 -17.30 -3.94 6.35
CA ILE A 230 -15.94 -3.74 5.85
C ILE A 230 -15.82 -2.28 5.47
N GLU A 231 -15.09 -1.50 6.27
CA GLU A 231 -14.68 -0.17 5.86
C GLU A 231 -13.54 -0.31 4.84
N LYS A 232 -13.79 0.11 3.61
CA LYS A 232 -12.78 0.19 2.53
C LYS A 232 -11.91 1.42 2.74
N SER A 233 -11.10 1.40 3.79
CA SER A 233 -10.41 2.60 4.31
C SER A 233 -9.57 3.31 3.25
N TYR A 234 -8.89 2.58 2.35
CA TYR A 234 -8.13 3.21 1.27
C TYR A 234 -9.01 3.94 0.24
N LEU A 235 -10.24 3.51 -0.01
CA LEU A 235 -11.20 4.26 -0.84
C LEU A 235 -11.75 5.48 -0.08
N SER A 236 -11.99 5.31 1.22
CA SER A 236 -12.43 6.38 2.11
C SER A 236 -11.43 7.53 2.19
N LEU A 237 -10.12 7.28 2.09
CA LEU A 237 -9.08 8.33 2.02
C LEU A 237 -9.30 9.34 0.88
N PHE A 238 -9.97 8.94 -0.20
CA PHE A 238 -10.26 9.79 -1.36
C PHE A 238 -11.69 10.35 -1.36
N SER A 239 -12.44 10.16 -0.27
CA SER A 239 -13.85 10.52 -0.15
C SER A 239 -14.09 11.44 1.05
N PRO A 240 -14.00 12.77 0.88
CA PRO A 240 -14.11 13.70 1.98
C PRO A 240 -15.44 13.55 2.72
N ASN A 241 -15.40 13.38 4.05
CA ASN A 241 -16.55 13.22 4.93
C ASN A 241 -17.48 12.06 4.56
N LYS A 242 -16.96 11.02 3.88
CA LYS A 242 -17.70 9.80 3.55
C LYS A 242 -16.82 8.58 3.73
N LEU A 243 -17.42 7.48 4.17
CA LEU A 243 -16.77 6.19 4.28
C LEU A 243 -17.37 5.22 3.29
N HIS A 244 -16.50 4.49 2.59
CA HIS A 244 -16.90 3.37 1.74
C HIS A 244 -17.08 2.14 2.60
N TYR A 245 -18.28 1.59 2.61
CA TYR A 245 -18.59 0.35 3.31
C TYR A 245 -18.97 -0.75 2.33
N GLU A 246 -18.56 -1.96 2.67
CA GLU A 246 -19.10 -3.18 2.09
C GLU A 246 -19.72 -4.03 3.20
N LEU A 247 -21.03 -4.23 3.11
CA LEU A 247 -21.79 -5.12 3.99
C LEU A 247 -21.73 -6.52 3.40
N GLN A 248 -21.40 -7.52 4.22
CA GLN A 248 -21.39 -8.91 3.79
C GLN A 248 -21.96 -9.85 4.85
N ALA A 249 -22.72 -10.85 4.42
CA ALA A 249 -23.14 -11.93 5.30
C ALA A 249 -23.15 -13.26 4.54
N LEU A 250 -22.71 -14.32 5.21
CA LEU A 250 -22.73 -15.68 4.67
C LEU A 250 -24.18 -16.08 4.38
N ILE A 251 -24.43 -16.73 3.24
CA ILE A 251 -25.75 -17.25 2.88
C ILE A 251 -25.75 -18.77 2.88
N GLU A 252 -26.90 -19.37 3.18
CA GLU A 252 -27.08 -20.80 2.96
C GLU A 252 -26.98 -21.12 1.45
N PRO A 253 -26.47 -22.31 1.08
CA PRO A 253 -26.44 -22.73 -0.31
C PRO A 253 -27.84 -22.67 -0.91
N VAL A 254 -27.98 -22.02 -2.05
CA VAL A 254 -29.26 -21.97 -2.78
C VAL A 254 -29.59 -23.39 -3.23
N VAL A 255 -30.47 -24.08 -2.48
CA VAL A 255 -30.97 -25.39 -2.90
C VAL A 255 -31.88 -25.17 -4.10
N HIS A 256 -31.36 -25.36 -5.31
CA HIS A 256 -32.22 -25.56 -6.46
C HIS A 256 -33.00 -26.84 -6.22
N SER A 257 -34.26 -26.71 -5.80
CA SER A 257 -35.21 -27.82 -5.80
C SER A 257 -35.32 -28.32 -7.25
N GLU A 258 -34.68 -29.45 -7.55
CA GLU A 258 -34.99 -30.26 -8.72
C GLU A 258 -36.44 -30.73 -8.55
N ARG A 259 -37.39 -29.92 -9.05
CA ARG A 259 -38.77 -30.36 -9.25
C ARG A 259 -38.74 -31.47 -10.29
N GLY A 260 -39.03 -32.67 -9.81
CA GLY A 260 -39.01 -33.88 -10.60
C GLY A 260 -39.88 -33.80 -11.83
N ASP A 261 -39.29 -34.22 -12.95
CA ASP A 261 -40.05 -34.71 -14.08
C ASP A 261 -40.29 -36.20 -13.86
N ARG A 262 -41.50 -36.52 -13.38
CA ARG A 262 -42.08 -37.84 -13.55
C ARG A 262 -42.26 -38.03 -15.05
N ASN A 263 -41.36 -38.76 -15.68
CA ASN A 263 -41.63 -39.29 -17.01
C ASN A 263 -42.23 -40.69 -16.83
N ASP A 264 -43.56 -40.73 -16.77
CA ASP A 264 -44.36 -41.92 -17.08
C ASP A 264 -44.06 -42.29 -18.55
N GLY A 265 -43.23 -43.33 -18.73
CA GLY A 265 -42.83 -43.86 -20.03
C GLY A 265 -43.18 -45.34 -20.13
N ASN A 266 -44.46 -45.61 -20.33
CA ASN A 266 -45.06 -46.87 -20.74
C ASN A 266 -44.32 -47.49 -21.96
N ALA A 267 -43.97 -48.77 -21.90
CA ALA A 267 -43.71 -49.60 -23.09
C ALA A 267 -43.82 -51.10 -22.75
N ASP A 268 -45.03 -51.62 -22.90
CA ASP A 268 -45.31 -53.01 -23.27
C ASP A 268 -44.72 -53.38 -24.64
N ASN A 269 -44.50 -54.69 -24.84
CA ASN A 269 -44.29 -55.45 -26.08
C ASN A 269 -42.98 -55.24 -26.86
N ASN A 270 -42.08 -56.22 -26.87
CA ASN A 270 -42.16 -57.49 -27.64
C ASN A 270 -40.88 -58.32 -27.44
#